data_AF-A0AAV3ZFN8-F1
#
_entry.id   AF-A0AAV3ZFN8-F1
#
_cell.length_a   1.000
_cell.length_b   1.000
_cell.length_c   1.000
_cell.angle_alpha   90.00
_cell.angle_beta   90.00
_cell.angle_gamma   90.00
#
_symmetry.space_group_name_H-M   'P 1'
#
loop_
_entity.id
_entity.type
_entity.pdbx_description
1 polymer ?
#
loop_
_entity_poly.entity_id
_entity_poly.type
_entity_poly.pdbx_seq_one_letter_code
_entity_poly.pdbx_strand_id
1 'polypeptide(L)'
;MADEFEEPGYSIDQSTKEGFVRLRVKIDRLKCESIGFFARLRGLHPLPKGRNAEILNPTITERGFELIVKGTPEGEMKGAKYKLTFKQLPYDVDPKECYLVGLEGFIEVFLKKVDENQDWDKYVRSGTLETFEG
;
A
#
# COMPACT_ATOMS: atom_id res chain seq x y z
N MET A 1 18.87 -3.14 19.95
CA MET A 1 18.59 -4.05 18.82
C MET A 1 17.76 -3.24 17.84
N ALA A 2 18.25 -3.03 16.62
CA ALA A 2 17.44 -2.37 15.60
C ALA A 2 16.22 -3.27 15.33
N ASP A 3 15.01 -2.72 15.38
CA ASP A 3 13.83 -3.43 14.93
C ASP A 3 14.00 -3.70 13.44
N GLU A 4 14.39 -4.92 13.10
CA GLU A 4 14.57 -5.36 11.72
C GLU A 4 13.18 -5.54 11.11
N PHE A 5 12.84 -4.69 10.14
CA PHE A 5 11.62 -4.82 9.36
C PHE A 5 11.90 -5.69 8.14
N GLU A 6 10.99 -6.62 7.86
CA GLU A 6 10.99 -7.39 6.62
C GLU A 6 10.38 -6.55 5.49
N GLU A 7 11.02 -6.54 4.32
CA GLU A 7 10.44 -5.93 3.14
C GLU A 7 9.43 -6.89 2.49
N PRO A 8 8.13 -6.54 2.43
CA PRO A 8 7.12 -7.43 1.86
C PRO A 8 7.20 -7.44 0.34
N GLY A 9 6.94 -8.61 -0.25
CA GLY A 9 6.75 -8.71 -1.70
C GLY A 9 5.53 -7.90 -2.16
N TYR A 10 5.59 -7.30 -3.34
CA TYR A 10 4.48 -6.53 -3.90
C TYR A 10 4.32 -6.76 -5.40
N SER A 11 3.17 -6.34 -5.92
CA SER A 11 2.86 -6.32 -7.35
C SER A 11 2.17 -5.02 -7.71
N ILE A 12 2.31 -4.59 -8.96
CA ILE A 12 1.81 -3.30 -9.44
C ILE A 12 0.84 -3.57 -10.58
N ASP A 13 -0.23 -2.80 -10.65
CA ASP A 13 -1.22 -2.84 -11.73
C ASP A 13 -1.86 -1.47 -11.92
N GLN A 14 -2.03 -1.01 -13.16
CA GLN A 14 -2.72 0.26 -13.48
C GLN A 14 -4.04 0.07 -14.22
N SER A 15 -4.42 -1.18 -14.54
CA SER A 15 -5.63 -1.48 -15.32
C SER A 15 -6.91 -1.53 -14.48
N THR A 16 -6.79 -1.70 -13.16
CA THR A 16 -7.94 -1.91 -12.27
C THR A 16 -8.84 -0.67 -12.11
N LYS A 17 -8.27 0.54 -12.18
CA LYS A 17 -9.02 1.80 -11.98
C LYS A 17 -8.35 2.93 -12.73
N GLU A 18 -9.10 3.59 -13.62
CA GLU A 18 -8.63 4.73 -14.40
C GLU A 18 -8.11 5.86 -13.50
N GLY A 19 -6.96 6.44 -13.87
CA GLY A 19 -6.28 7.48 -13.09
C GLY A 19 -5.59 7.00 -11.81
N PHE A 20 -5.56 5.69 -11.53
CA PHE A 20 -4.89 5.13 -10.36
C PHE A 20 -3.85 4.07 -10.73
N VAL A 21 -2.83 3.95 -9.89
CA VAL A 21 -1.91 2.80 -9.86
C VAL A 21 -2.17 2.03 -8.58
N ARG A 22 -2.47 0.75 -8.73
CA ARG A 22 -2.67 -0.16 -7.62
C ARG A 22 -1.36 -0.88 -7.32
N LEU A 23 -0.88 -0.71 -6.09
CA LEU A 23 0.18 -1.51 -5.50
C LEU A 23 -0.45 -2.53 -4.55
N ARG A 24 -0.30 -3.82 -4.83
CA ARG A 24 -0.75 -4.90 -3.95
C ARG A 24 0.45 -5.46 -3.18
N VAL A 25 0.51 -5.15 -1.89
CA VAL A 25 1.56 -5.57 -0.97
C VAL A 25 1.13 -6.87 -0.26
N LYS A 26 1.97 -7.90 -0.31
CA LYS A 26 1.71 -9.18 0.33
C LYS A 26 2.17 -9.14 1.78
N ILE A 27 1.23 -9.36 2.70
CA ILE A 27 1.48 -9.42 4.14
C ILE A 27 0.95 -10.76 4.64
N ASP A 28 1.83 -11.75 4.75
CA ASP A 28 1.43 -13.11 5.06
C ASP A 28 0.64 -13.20 6.37
N ARG A 29 -0.48 -13.93 6.33
CA ARG A 29 -1.41 -14.15 7.46
C ARG A 29 -2.10 -12.89 7.99
N LEU A 30 -2.04 -11.75 7.27
CA LEU A 30 -2.82 -10.56 7.61
C LEU A 30 -4.32 -10.87 7.60
N LYS A 31 -5.01 -10.48 8.67
CA LYS A 31 -6.47 -10.50 8.75
C LYS A 31 -6.94 -9.06 8.94
N CYS A 32 -7.80 -8.58 8.05
CA CYS A 32 -8.40 -7.26 8.15
C CYS A 32 -9.87 -7.33 8.58
N GLU A 33 -10.35 -6.29 9.24
CA GLU A 33 -11.78 -6.08 9.41
C GLU A 33 -12.40 -5.75 8.05
N SER A 34 -13.52 -6.40 7.73
CA SER A 34 -14.29 -6.02 6.56
C SER A 34 -14.80 -4.60 6.75
N ILE A 35 -14.32 -3.67 5.92
CA ILE A 35 -14.90 -2.33 5.84
C ILE A 35 -16.36 -2.51 5.42
N GLY A 36 -17.30 -2.06 6.26
CA GLY A 36 -18.73 -2.25 5.99
C GLY A 36 -19.13 -1.67 4.64
N PHE A 37 -20.03 -2.37 3.92
CA PHE A 37 -20.56 -2.01 2.60
C PHE A 37 -20.96 -0.52 2.48
N PHE A 38 -21.48 0.06 3.56
CA PHE A 38 -21.89 1.46 3.64
C PHE A 38 -20.74 2.48 3.53
N ALA A 39 -19.55 2.20 4.05
CA ALA A 39 -18.41 3.12 3.93
C ALA A 39 -17.90 3.16 2.48
N ARG A 40 -17.90 1.99 1.81
CA ARG A 40 -17.56 1.86 0.38
C ARG A 40 -18.53 2.62 -0.52
N LEU A 41 -19.82 2.60 -0.19
CA LEU A 41 -20.87 3.35 -0.91
C LEU A 41 -20.76 4.86 -0.77
N ARG A 42 -20.21 5.36 0.34
CA ARG A 42 -20.01 6.81 0.57
C ARG A 42 -18.69 7.35 0.01
N GLY A 43 -17.92 6.52 -0.69
CA GLY A 43 -16.58 6.90 -1.16
C GLY A 43 -15.60 7.19 -0.03
N LEU A 44 -15.91 6.76 1.20
CA LEU A 44 -15.02 6.93 2.34
C LEU A 44 -14.05 5.75 2.35
N HIS A 45 -12.76 6.08 2.30
CA HIS A 45 -11.67 5.11 2.38
C HIS A 45 -10.93 5.26 3.71
N PRO A 46 -11.53 4.83 4.85
CA PRO A 46 -10.82 4.84 6.12
C PRO A 46 -9.62 3.90 6.06
N LEU A 47 -8.58 4.20 6.84
CA LEU A 47 -7.43 3.32 7.00
C LEU A 47 -7.91 1.89 7.37
N PRO A 48 -7.43 0.85 6.68
CA PRO A 48 -7.84 -0.51 7.00
C PRO A 48 -7.41 -0.88 8.42
N LYS A 49 -8.28 -1.61 9.11
CA LYS A 49 -8.01 -2.11 10.46
C LYS A 49 -7.59 -3.57 10.39
N GLY A 50 -6.40 -3.90 10.88
CA GLY A 50 -5.97 -5.29 11.06
C GLY A 50 -6.54 -5.87 12.35
N ARG A 51 -7.02 -7.12 12.29
CA ARG A 51 -7.47 -7.89 13.47
C ARG A 51 -6.31 -8.48 14.26
N ASN A 52 -5.22 -8.80 13.57
CA ASN A 52 -4.00 -9.40 14.10
C ASN A 52 -2.75 -8.57 13.76
N ALA A 53 -2.95 -7.33 13.30
CA ALA A 53 -1.89 -6.40 12.99
C ALA A 53 -2.33 -4.96 13.19
N GLU A 54 -1.38 -4.12 13.58
CA GLU A 54 -1.43 -2.68 13.50
C GLU A 54 -0.92 -2.24 12.12
N ILE A 55 -1.80 -1.64 11.33
CA ILE A 55 -1.45 -0.98 10.07
C ILE A 55 -1.26 0.50 10.42
N LEU A 56 -0.03 0.98 10.38
CA LEU A 56 0.24 2.40 10.66
C LEU A 56 -0.29 3.26 9.51
N ASN A 57 -0.66 4.50 9.83
CA ASN A 57 -1.06 5.45 8.80
C ASN A 57 0.12 5.61 7.82
N PRO A 58 -0.05 5.29 6.53
CA PRO A 58 1.04 5.35 5.57
C PRO A 58 1.51 6.78 5.38
N THR A 59 2.80 6.96 5.16
CA THR A 59 3.35 8.25 4.75
C THR A 59 3.33 8.29 3.22
N ILE A 60 2.48 9.16 2.65
CA ILE A 60 2.40 9.36 1.20
C ILE A 60 2.75 10.81 0.90
N THR A 61 3.74 11.01 0.05
CA THR A 61 4.11 12.32 -0.51
C THR A 61 3.91 12.30 -2.03
N GLU A 62 4.17 13.41 -2.71
CA GLU A 62 3.97 13.51 -4.17
C GLU A 62 4.73 12.43 -4.94
N ARG A 63 5.92 12.02 -4.48
CA ARG A 63 6.70 10.93 -5.08
C ARG A 63 7.15 9.87 -4.08
N GLY A 64 6.70 9.91 -2.84
CA GLY A 64 7.16 9.03 -1.78
C GLY A 64 6.04 8.19 -1.21
N PHE A 65 6.37 6.97 -0.80
CA PHE A 65 5.43 6.06 -0.15
C PHE A 65 6.13 5.26 0.94
N GLU A 66 5.51 5.17 2.11
CA GLU A 66 5.92 4.29 3.18
C GLU A 66 4.70 3.60 3.80
N LEU A 67 4.75 2.27 3.87
CA LEU A 67 3.79 1.44 4.56
C LEU A 67 4.51 0.64 5.65
N ILE A 68 3.97 0.70 6.86
CA ILE A 68 4.45 -0.08 8.00
C ILE A 68 3.30 -0.91 8.56
N VAL A 69 3.53 -2.22 8.70
CA VAL A 69 2.57 -3.16 9.30
C VAL A 69 3.27 -3.93 10.41
N LYS A 70 2.67 -3.96 11.60
CA LYS A 70 3.21 -4.68 12.76
C LYS A 70 2.20 -5.69 13.23
N GLY A 71 2.58 -6.95 13.37
CA GLY A 71 1.73 -7.95 13.98
C GLY A 71 1.45 -7.65 15.46
N THR A 72 0.29 -8.06 15.94
CA THR A 72 -0.06 -7.96 17.36
C THR A 72 0.86 -8.83 18.24
N PRO A 73 0.97 -8.57 19.56
CA PRO A 73 1.78 -9.41 20.46
C PRO A 73 1.34 -10.88 20.56
N GLU A 74 0.14 -11.20 20.08
CA GLU A 74 -0.48 -12.52 20.06
C GLU A 74 -1.04 -12.83 18.67
N GLY A 75 -1.26 -14.12 18.37
CA GLY A 75 -1.84 -14.57 17.10
C GLY A 75 -0.82 -14.87 15.99
N GLU A 76 -1.34 -15.05 14.77
CA GLU A 76 -0.60 -15.62 13.62
C GLU A 76 0.50 -14.73 13.05
N MET A 77 0.42 -13.41 13.32
CA MET A 77 1.42 -12.41 12.91
C MET A 77 2.35 -12.00 14.06
N LYS A 78 2.32 -12.70 15.20
CA LYS A 78 3.13 -12.34 16.37
C LYS A 78 4.60 -12.14 16.01
N GLY A 79 5.12 -10.94 16.31
CA GLY A 79 6.51 -10.57 16.08
C GLY A 79 6.83 -10.15 14.64
N ALA A 80 5.89 -10.31 13.68
CA ALA A 80 6.09 -9.87 12.31
C ALA A 80 6.10 -8.35 12.22
N LYS A 81 7.06 -7.79 11.47
CA LYS A 81 7.20 -6.36 11.22
C LYS A 81 7.53 -6.18 9.76
N TYR A 82 6.63 -5.57 9.00
CA TYR A 82 6.82 -5.30 7.59
C TYR A 82 6.99 -3.80 7.36
N LYS A 83 7.91 -3.46 6.46
CA LYS A 83 8.08 -2.09 5.98
C LYS A 83 8.32 -2.11 4.48
N LEU A 84 7.50 -1.38 3.74
CA LEU A 84 7.72 -1.10 2.33
C LEU A 84 7.92 0.40 2.16
N THR A 85 8.99 0.79 1.47
CA THR A 85 9.31 2.19 1.21
C THR A 85 9.68 2.37 -0.25
N PHE A 86 9.04 3.33 -0.91
CA PHE A 86 9.50 3.91 -2.16
C PHE A 86 9.90 5.34 -1.88
N LYS A 87 11.19 5.64 -1.99
CA LYS A 87 11.67 7.02 -1.80
C LYS A 87 11.22 7.92 -2.94
N GLN A 88 11.15 7.34 -4.14
CA GLN A 88 10.85 8.06 -5.36
C GLN A 88 10.09 7.18 -6.34
N LEU A 89 8.81 7.47 -6.47
CA LEU A 89 7.90 6.94 -7.46
C LEU A 89 8.26 7.50 -8.84
N PRO A 90 7.89 6.79 -9.92
CA PRO A 90 8.26 7.18 -11.26
C PRO A 90 7.63 8.51 -11.69
N TYR A 91 6.46 8.82 -11.13
CA TYR A 91 5.72 10.03 -11.38
C TYR A 91 4.96 10.49 -10.13
N ASP A 92 4.44 11.71 -10.20
CA ASP A 92 3.72 12.35 -9.10
C ASP A 92 2.35 11.73 -8.86
N VAL A 93 2.00 11.60 -7.58
CA VAL A 93 0.70 11.14 -7.09
C VAL A 93 0.05 12.21 -6.24
N ASP A 94 -1.29 12.27 -6.21
CA ASP A 94 -2.01 13.14 -5.28
C ASP A 94 -2.18 12.41 -3.93
N PRO A 95 -1.44 12.78 -2.86
CA PRO A 95 -1.48 12.05 -1.60
C PRO A 95 -2.85 12.13 -0.91
N LYS A 96 -3.67 13.16 -1.20
CA LYS A 96 -4.98 13.35 -0.59
C LYS A 96 -6.04 12.41 -1.15
N GLU A 97 -5.85 11.99 -2.40
CA GLU A 97 -6.74 11.06 -3.08
C GLU A 97 -6.22 9.61 -3.06
N CYS A 98 -5.00 9.40 -2.54
CA CYS A 98 -4.48 8.06 -2.28
C CYS A 98 -5.20 7.38 -1.13
N TYR A 99 -5.41 6.06 -1.23
CA TYR A 99 -6.07 5.31 -0.17
C TYR A 99 -5.65 3.85 -0.13
N LEU A 100 -5.91 3.20 1.01
CA LEU A 100 -5.57 1.81 1.25
C LEU A 100 -6.83 0.95 1.39
N VAL A 101 -6.72 -0.31 0.97
CA VAL A 101 -7.72 -1.36 1.17
C VAL A 101 -7.02 -2.56 1.78
N GLY A 102 -7.45 -2.96 2.98
CA GLY A 102 -6.98 -4.17 3.64
C GLY A 102 -7.77 -5.37 3.14
N LEU A 103 -7.06 -6.42 2.72
CA LEU A 103 -7.59 -7.72 2.35
C LEU A 103 -6.90 -8.79 3.20
N GLU A 104 -7.47 -10.00 3.23
CA GLU A 104 -6.77 -11.10 3.88
C GLU A 104 -5.48 -11.41 3.12
N GLY A 105 -4.34 -11.38 3.83
CA GLY A 105 -3.02 -11.61 3.28
C GLY A 105 -2.42 -10.46 2.45
N PHE A 106 -3.16 -9.36 2.24
CA PHE A 106 -2.72 -8.27 1.35
C PHE A 106 -3.16 -6.89 1.82
N ILE A 107 -2.38 -5.88 1.47
CA ILE A 107 -2.81 -4.49 1.49
C ILE A 107 -2.74 -3.96 0.07
N GLU A 108 -3.86 -3.51 -0.48
CA GLU A 108 -3.89 -2.77 -1.73
C GLU A 108 -3.78 -1.28 -1.45
N VAL A 109 -2.86 -0.62 -2.13
CA VAL A 109 -2.64 0.82 -2.09
C VAL A 109 -3.04 1.35 -3.44
N PHE A 110 -3.93 2.33 -3.47
CA PHE A 110 -4.35 3.02 -4.68
C PHE A 110 -3.70 4.39 -4.69
N LEU A 111 -2.73 4.55 -5.59
CA LEU A 111 -2.01 5.80 -5.81
C LEU A 111 -2.71 6.59 -6.91
N LYS A 112 -3.28 7.75 -6.60
CA LYS A 112 -3.93 8.63 -7.59
C LYS A 112 -2.85 9.32 -8.41
N LYS A 113 -2.83 9.14 -9.73
CA LYS A 113 -1.92 9.88 -10.62
C LYS A 113 -2.32 11.36 -10.64
N VAL A 114 -1.34 12.27 -10.59
CA VAL A 114 -1.60 13.70 -10.84
C VAL A 114 -1.92 13.94 -12.32
N ASP A 115 -1.14 13.32 -13.23
CA ASP A 115 -1.40 13.32 -14.67
C ASP A 115 -1.87 11.94 -15.12
N GLU A 116 -3.14 11.84 -15.50
CA GLU A 116 -3.77 10.58 -15.91
C GLU A 116 -3.22 10.04 -17.24
N ASN A 117 -2.56 10.88 -18.05
CA ASN A 117 -1.94 10.47 -19.31
C ASN A 117 -0.58 9.80 -19.10
N GLN A 118 -0.01 9.85 -17.89
CA GLN A 118 1.25 9.20 -17.60
C GLN A 118 1.08 7.68 -17.58
N ASP A 119 1.84 7.03 -18.45
CA ASP A 119 1.86 5.58 -18.55
C ASP A 119 2.89 4.97 -17.59
N TRP A 120 2.39 4.13 -16.67
CA TRP A 120 3.21 3.41 -15.72
C TRP A 120 3.53 1.98 -16.18
N ASP A 121 3.11 1.56 -17.40
CA ASP A 121 3.23 0.18 -17.89
C ASP A 121 4.66 -0.33 -17.85
N LYS A 122 5.64 0.53 -18.15
CA LYS A 122 7.06 0.17 -18.07
C LYS A 122 7.44 -0.31 -16.67
N TYR A 123 6.98 0.39 -15.64
CA TYR A 123 7.27 0.11 -14.23
C TYR A 123 6.44 -1.06 -13.70
N VAL A 124 5.20 -1.19 -14.18
CA VAL A 124 4.35 -2.36 -13.94
C VAL A 124 5.03 -3.64 -14.47
N ARG A 125 5.54 -3.60 -15.71
CA ARG A 125 6.22 -4.75 -16.34
C ARG A 125 7.56 -5.07 -15.71
N SER A 126 8.31 -4.05 -15.27
CA SER A 126 9.57 -4.28 -14.54
C SER A 126 9.37 -4.73 -13.09
N GLY A 127 8.15 -4.58 -12.55
CA GLY A 127 7.82 -4.96 -11.18
C GLY A 127 8.43 -4.04 -10.11
N THR A 128 9.00 -2.89 -10.50
CA THR A 128 9.60 -1.93 -9.56
C THR A 128 9.06 -0.52 -9.79
N LEU A 129 8.63 0.13 -8.71
CA LEU A 129 8.24 1.55 -8.69
C LEU A 129 9.36 2.46 -8.21
N GLU A 130 10.46 1.92 -7.66
CA GLU A 130 11.55 2.77 -7.19
C GLU A 130 12.41 3.23 -8.36
N THR A 131 12.47 4.53 -8.57
CA THR A 131 13.40 5.16 -9.51
C THR A 131 14.51 5.83 -8.73
N PHE A 132 15.76 5.41 -8.95
CA PHE A 132 16.92 6.18 -8.47
C PHE A 132 17.06 7.45 -9.33
N GLU A 133 16.87 8.63 -8.76
CA GLU A 133 17.57 9.82 -9.27
C GLU A 133 19.00 9.77 -8.74
N GLY A 134 19.93 9.39 -9.62
CA GLY A 134 21.35 9.68 -9.46
C GLY A 134 21.71 11.00 -10.11
#